data_AF-A0A0K0SZR2-F1
#
_entry.id   AF-A0A0K0SZR2-F1
#
_cell.length_a   1.000
_cell.length_b   1.000
_cell.length_c   1.000
_cell.angle_alpha   90.00
_cell.angle_beta   90.00
_cell.angle_gamma   90.00
#
_symmetry.space_group_name_H-M   'P 1'
#
loop_
_entity.id
_entity.type
_entity.pdbx_description
1 polymer ?
#
loop_
_entity_poly.entity_id
_entity_poly.type
_entity_poly.pdbx_seq_one_letter_code
_entity_poly.pdbx_strand_id
1 'polypeptide(L)'
;MKRTVWVVLAGLLVTDVQALDLKGLGEMVEKVGGGANTGSIGSNGAVSSLSDKETSDGLKLALNQGVSKAVDLLGATDGFMGNSEVKIPLPESLKKIEKGMRMIGMGKQADELVLKMNRAAEQAVPEAKTLLVNSVKQMSLTDAKNILTGPQDAATQYFKKTTSTDMAAKFLPIVQKATANVQLADTYNKYAEMGSKFGVIKKEDANINQYVTQKALDGVYLMIAKEEVAIRQDPMGQASSLLKKVFGAVK
;
A
#
# COMPACT_ATOMS: atom_id res chain seq x y z
N MET A 1 -28.07 48.14 -20.69
CA MET A 1 -29.23 48.10 -21.63
C MET A 1 -28.80 48.69 -22.97
N LYS A 2 -29.23 48.07 -24.08
CA LYS A 2 -29.01 48.44 -25.51
C LYS A 2 -27.65 47.94 -26.06
N ARG A 3 -27.51 47.25 -27.20
CA ARG A 3 -28.42 46.88 -28.31
C ARG A 3 -27.71 45.82 -29.18
N THR A 4 -28.46 44.79 -29.63
CA THR A 4 -28.58 44.22 -31.00
C THR A 4 -27.51 44.57 -32.07
N VAL A 5 -27.16 43.79 -33.09
CA VAL A 5 -27.48 42.48 -33.70
C VAL A 5 -26.47 42.32 -34.87
N TRP A 6 -26.13 41.07 -35.20
CA TRP A 6 -25.58 40.49 -36.45
C TRP A 6 -25.22 41.37 -37.66
N VAL A 7 -24.02 41.10 -38.22
CA VAL A 7 -23.78 41.13 -39.67
C VAL A 7 -23.03 39.85 -40.07
N VAL A 8 -23.70 39.07 -40.90
CA VAL A 8 -23.19 37.97 -41.71
C VAL A 8 -22.22 38.54 -42.75
N LEU A 9 -21.01 37.99 -42.85
CA LEU A 9 -20.20 38.13 -44.06
C LEU A 9 -19.65 36.77 -44.46
N ALA A 10 -20.20 36.27 -45.57
CA ALA A 10 -19.71 35.14 -46.32
C ALA A 10 -18.37 35.50 -46.97
N GLY A 11 -17.36 34.67 -46.73
CA GLY A 11 -16.07 34.72 -47.42
C GLY A 11 -15.65 33.30 -47.76
N LEU A 12 -16.03 32.85 -48.95
CA LEU A 12 -15.38 31.74 -49.67
C LEU A 12 -13.90 32.09 -49.86
N LEU A 13 -12.99 31.11 -49.72
CA LEU A 13 -11.91 30.77 -50.67
C LEU A 13 -10.97 29.69 -50.08
N VAL A 14 -10.89 28.55 -50.78
CA VAL A 14 -9.68 27.75 -51.13
C VAL A 14 -8.93 27.09 -49.95
N THR A 15 -9.24 25.83 -49.61
CA THR A 15 -8.60 24.57 -50.08
C THR A 15 -7.08 24.51 -49.92
N ASP A 16 -6.63 23.83 -48.86
CA ASP A 16 -5.53 22.86 -48.90
C ASP A 16 -5.59 21.99 -47.63
N VAL A 17 -6.45 20.97 -47.68
CA VAL A 17 -6.35 19.81 -46.78
C VAL A 17 -5.49 18.79 -47.51
N GLN A 18 -4.21 18.71 -47.14
CA GLN A 18 -3.39 17.56 -47.49
C GLN A 18 -3.90 16.36 -46.69
N ALA A 19 -4.89 15.67 -47.24
CA ALA A 19 -5.16 14.29 -46.93
C ALA A 19 -3.97 13.47 -47.42
N LEU A 20 -3.19 12.91 -46.49
CA LEU A 20 -2.23 11.86 -46.79
C LEU A 20 -3.02 10.62 -47.21
N ASP A 21 -3.07 10.45 -48.53
CA ASP A 21 -3.65 9.33 -49.25
C ASP A 21 -2.98 8.01 -48.82
N LEU A 22 -3.70 7.24 -48.00
CA LEU A 22 -3.28 5.94 -47.47
C LEU A 22 -3.66 4.77 -48.40
N LYS A 23 -3.80 5.04 -49.71
CA LYS A 23 -4.22 4.04 -50.71
C LYS A 23 -3.13 3.59 -51.70
N GLY A 24 -1.87 3.98 -51.49
CA GLY A 24 -0.73 3.58 -52.33
C GLY A 24 0.15 2.43 -51.82
N LEU A 25 -0.10 1.88 -50.62
CA LEU A 25 0.77 0.84 -50.01
C LEU A 25 0.23 -0.60 -50.17
N GLY A 26 -0.86 -0.79 -50.90
CA GLY A 26 -1.52 -2.09 -51.08
C GLY A 26 -1.05 -2.92 -52.29
N GLU A 27 -0.32 -2.34 -53.24
CA GLU A 27 -0.02 -3.00 -54.53
C GLU A 27 1.49 -3.25 -54.80
N MET A 28 2.32 -3.29 -53.75
CA MET A 28 3.74 -3.68 -53.89
C MET A 28 4.09 -5.01 -53.20
N VAL A 29 3.09 -5.77 -52.72
CA VAL A 29 3.31 -7.04 -52.00
C VAL A 29 3.05 -8.29 -52.85
N GLU A 30 2.55 -8.16 -54.08
CA GLU A 30 2.16 -9.32 -54.90
C GLU A 30 2.97 -9.47 -56.19
N LYS A 31 4.31 -9.39 -56.12
CA LYS A 31 5.15 -9.89 -57.24
C LYS A 31 6.60 -10.25 -56.92
N VAL A 32 6.89 -10.78 -55.73
CA VAL A 32 8.15 -11.50 -55.47
C VAL A 32 7.86 -12.77 -54.67
N GLY A 33 7.30 -13.77 -55.35
CA GLY A 33 7.33 -15.16 -54.91
C GLY A 33 8.58 -15.83 -55.48
N GLY A 34 9.58 -16.06 -54.63
CA GLY A 34 10.81 -16.77 -54.99
C GLY A 34 11.64 -17.04 -53.75
N GLY A 35 11.68 -18.29 -53.30
CA GLY A 35 12.11 -18.71 -51.97
C GLY A 35 13.49 -18.25 -51.52
N ALA A 36 13.55 -17.83 -50.26
CA ALA A 36 14.69 -18.07 -49.37
C ALA A 36 14.22 -17.96 -47.92
N ASN A 37 14.36 -19.08 -47.21
CA ASN A 37 14.21 -19.24 -45.78
C ASN A 37 15.01 -18.15 -45.01
N THR A 38 14.33 -17.15 -44.48
CA THR A 38 14.85 -16.24 -43.48
C THR A 38 13.90 -16.25 -42.29
N GLY A 39 14.31 -16.96 -41.24
CA GLY A 39 13.62 -16.96 -39.96
C GLY A 39 13.55 -15.54 -39.43
N SER A 40 12.36 -14.95 -39.51
CA SER A 40 11.99 -13.73 -38.79
C SER A 40 12.11 -14.00 -37.29
N ILE A 41 13.25 -13.63 -36.73
CA ILE A 41 13.47 -13.52 -35.29
C ILE A 41 12.39 -12.58 -34.74
N GLY A 42 11.46 -13.12 -33.94
CA GLY A 42 10.48 -12.36 -33.20
C GLY A 42 11.16 -11.48 -32.15
N SER A 43 11.52 -10.26 -32.52
CA SER A 43 12.14 -9.27 -31.63
C SER A 43 11.12 -8.37 -30.91
N ASN A 44 9.85 -8.32 -31.35
CA ASN A 44 8.83 -7.50 -30.68
C ASN A 44 8.30 -8.09 -29.36
N GLY A 45 8.34 -9.41 -29.17
CA GLY A 45 7.94 -10.05 -27.90
C GLY A 45 9.03 -10.05 -26.84
N ALA A 46 10.31 -10.08 -27.26
CA ALA A 46 11.45 -10.03 -26.36
C ALA A 46 11.62 -8.63 -25.74
N VAL A 47 11.44 -7.56 -26.53
CA VAL A 47 11.54 -6.18 -26.04
C VAL A 47 10.37 -5.81 -25.13
N SER A 48 9.14 -6.24 -25.44
CA SER A 48 7.98 -6.00 -24.56
C SER A 48 8.08 -6.77 -23.25
N SER A 49 8.54 -8.02 -23.28
CA SER A 49 8.73 -8.83 -22.07
C SER A 49 9.92 -8.37 -21.20
N LEU A 50 10.98 -7.83 -21.82
CA LEU A 50 12.08 -7.17 -21.10
C LEU A 50 11.59 -5.89 -20.43
N SER A 51 10.82 -5.05 -21.13
CA SER A 51 10.19 -3.84 -20.57
C SER A 51 9.23 -4.16 -19.42
N ASP A 52 8.42 -5.20 -19.54
CA ASP A 52 7.50 -5.65 -18.48
C ASP A 52 8.26 -6.13 -17.24
N LYS A 53 9.38 -6.85 -17.45
CA LYS A 53 10.24 -7.32 -16.36
C LYS A 53 10.97 -6.17 -15.67
N GLU A 54 11.54 -5.23 -16.41
CA GLU A 54 12.22 -4.05 -15.84
C GLU A 54 11.26 -3.18 -15.05
N THR A 55 10.04 -2.99 -15.55
CA THR A 55 8.98 -2.26 -14.85
C THR A 55 8.57 -2.98 -13.55
N SER A 56 8.44 -4.31 -13.59
CA SER A 56 8.15 -5.12 -12.41
C SER A 56 9.27 -5.07 -11.36
N ASP A 57 10.53 -5.16 -11.79
CA ASP A 57 11.69 -5.07 -10.90
C ASP A 57 11.78 -3.67 -10.27
N GLY A 58 11.53 -2.61 -11.04
CA GLY A 58 11.45 -1.24 -10.55
C GLY A 58 10.35 -1.04 -9.50
N LEU A 59 9.15 -1.57 -9.76
CA LEU A 59 8.05 -1.57 -8.79
C LEU A 59 8.46 -2.29 -7.49
N LYS A 60 9.03 -3.49 -7.59
CA LYS A 60 9.46 -4.27 -6.41
C LYS A 60 10.50 -3.52 -5.58
N LEU A 61 11.45 -2.84 -6.22
CA LEU A 61 12.43 -2.01 -5.53
C LEU A 61 11.76 -0.86 -4.77
N ALA A 62 10.84 -0.14 -5.41
CA ALA A 62 10.11 0.96 -4.77
C ALA A 62 9.24 0.46 -3.61
N LEU A 63 8.55 -0.67 -3.78
CA LEU A 63 7.74 -1.28 -2.72
C LEU A 63 8.60 -1.76 -1.54
N ASN A 64 9.76 -2.37 -1.79
CA ASN A 64 10.69 -2.76 -0.73
C ASN A 64 11.19 -1.54 0.08
N GLN A 65 11.46 -0.42 -0.60
CA GLN A 65 11.85 0.83 0.04
C GLN A 65 10.71 1.38 0.91
N GLY A 66 9.48 1.43 0.37
CA GLY A 66 8.30 1.89 1.10
C GLY A 66 7.99 1.02 2.33
N VAL A 67 8.05 -0.30 2.17
CA VAL A 67 7.93 -1.27 3.28
C VAL A 67 8.98 -1.01 4.35
N SER A 68 10.25 -0.85 3.97
CA SER A 68 11.33 -0.63 4.93
C SER A 68 11.12 0.67 5.70
N LYS A 69 10.77 1.75 5.01
CA LYS A 69 10.50 3.05 5.63
C LYS A 69 9.29 3.01 6.57
N ALA A 70 8.20 2.36 6.17
CA ALA A 70 7.01 2.20 7.02
C ALA A 70 7.32 1.40 8.29
N VAL A 71 8.03 0.27 8.17
CA VAL A 71 8.42 -0.57 9.31
C VAL A 71 9.42 0.14 10.22
N ASP A 72 10.43 0.81 9.65
CA ASP A 72 11.44 1.51 10.44
C ASP A 72 10.83 2.70 11.20
N LEU A 73 9.87 3.43 10.60
CA LEU A 73 9.12 4.49 11.27
C LEU A 73 8.28 3.95 12.43
N LEU A 74 7.50 2.91 12.19
CA LEU A 74 6.52 2.39 13.14
C LEU A 74 7.13 1.51 14.23
N GLY A 75 8.27 0.87 13.95
CA GLY A 75 9.03 0.09 14.92
C GLY A 75 9.90 0.93 15.85
N ALA A 76 10.06 2.22 15.55
CA ALA A 76 10.77 3.15 16.41
C ALA A 76 9.98 3.50 17.67
N THR A 77 10.70 3.96 18.70
CA THR A 77 10.05 4.55 19.88
C THR A 77 9.20 5.74 19.44
N ASP A 78 7.93 5.75 19.86
CA ASP A 78 6.90 6.73 19.50
C ASP A 78 6.43 6.66 18.05
N GLY A 79 6.80 5.61 17.32
CA GLY A 79 6.30 5.33 15.97
C GLY A 79 4.78 5.15 15.93
N PHE A 80 4.19 4.56 16.97
CA PHE A 80 2.74 4.51 17.17
C PHE A 80 2.26 5.60 18.12
N MET A 81 2.88 5.71 19.30
CA MET A 81 2.38 6.57 20.36
C MET A 81 2.40 8.07 19.96
N GLY A 82 3.42 8.48 19.21
CA GLY A 82 3.60 9.84 18.73
C GLY A 82 2.92 10.15 17.40
N ASN A 83 2.41 9.14 16.70
CA ASN A 83 1.77 9.31 15.40
C ASN A 83 0.24 9.20 15.51
N SER A 84 -0.47 10.33 15.39
CA SER A 84 -1.93 10.38 15.54
C SER A 84 -2.72 9.54 14.55
N GLU A 85 -2.14 9.18 13.40
CA GLU A 85 -2.83 8.39 12.37
C GLU A 85 -2.85 6.89 12.67
N VAL A 86 -1.85 6.40 13.40
CA VAL A 86 -1.72 4.97 13.75
C VAL A 86 -1.79 4.70 15.24
N LYS A 87 -1.78 5.74 16.08
CA LYS A 87 -1.87 5.62 17.54
C LYS A 87 -3.05 4.72 17.90
N ILE A 88 -2.77 3.70 18.68
CA ILE A 88 -3.75 2.73 19.14
C ILE A 88 -4.50 3.34 20.32
N PRO A 89 -5.79 3.72 20.16
CA PRO A 89 -6.58 4.21 21.28
C PRO A 89 -7.11 3.03 22.09
N LEU A 90 -7.66 3.33 23.26
CA LEU A 90 -8.48 2.37 23.99
C LEU A 90 -9.65 1.90 23.11
N PRO A 91 -10.01 0.61 23.16
CA PRO A 91 -11.26 0.12 22.58
C PRO A 91 -12.46 0.91 23.09
N GLU A 92 -13.51 1.06 22.26
CA GLU A 92 -14.73 1.81 22.62
C GLU A 92 -15.38 1.33 23.93
N SER A 93 -15.28 0.03 24.22
CA SER A 93 -15.73 -0.56 25.49
C SER A 93 -14.92 -0.06 26.70
N LEU A 94 -13.62 0.20 26.54
CA LEU A 94 -12.78 0.78 27.60
C LEU A 94 -12.88 2.30 27.68
N LYS A 95 -13.16 3.01 26.59
CA LYS A 95 -13.33 4.48 26.63
C LYS A 95 -14.42 4.93 27.60
N LYS A 96 -15.51 4.17 27.71
CA LYS A 96 -16.58 4.46 28.69
C LYS A 96 -16.09 4.28 30.13
N ILE A 97 -15.31 3.24 30.39
CA ILE A 97 -14.73 2.93 31.70
C ILE A 97 -13.67 3.97 32.07
N GLU A 98 -12.79 4.32 31.13
CA GLU A 98 -11.81 5.40 31.24
C GLU A 98 -12.46 6.70 31.69
N LYS A 99 -13.56 7.12 31.05
CA LYS A 99 -14.24 8.37 31.41
C LYS A 99 -14.67 8.38 32.87
N GLY A 100 -15.22 7.27 33.37
CA GLY A 100 -15.56 7.10 34.78
C GLY A 100 -14.33 7.08 35.69
N MET A 101 -13.28 6.35 35.30
CA MET A 101 -12.00 6.29 36.02
C MET A 101 -11.35 7.67 36.15
N ARG A 102 -11.37 8.48 35.10
CA ARG A 102 -10.85 9.86 35.13
C ARG A 102 -11.61 10.73 36.13
N MET A 103 -12.94 10.58 36.25
CA MET A 103 -13.75 11.34 37.21
C MET A 103 -13.40 11.03 38.67
N ILE A 104 -12.96 9.80 38.97
CA ILE A 104 -12.57 9.36 40.32
C ILE A 104 -11.06 9.41 40.58
N GLY A 105 -10.29 10.05 39.69
CA GLY A 105 -8.83 10.25 39.86
C GLY A 105 -7.93 9.11 39.34
N MET A 106 -8.48 8.12 38.66
CA MET A 106 -7.77 6.96 38.09
C MET A 106 -7.39 7.12 36.61
N GLY A 107 -7.17 8.35 36.13
CA GLY A 107 -6.80 8.59 34.73
C GLY A 107 -5.45 7.99 34.32
N LYS A 108 -4.50 7.90 35.25
CA LYS A 108 -3.14 7.44 34.99
C LYS A 108 -3.08 5.99 34.49
N GLN A 109 -3.94 5.12 35.00
CA GLN A 109 -4.01 3.71 34.62
C GLN A 109 -4.50 3.55 33.17
N ALA A 110 -5.40 4.42 32.72
CA ALA A 110 -5.85 4.43 31.34
C ALA A 110 -4.74 4.92 30.40
N ASP A 111 -4.03 5.99 30.80
CA ASP A 111 -2.89 6.52 30.04
C ASP A 111 -1.75 5.50 29.96
N GLU A 112 -1.49 4.75 31.04
CA GLU A 112 -0.50 3.66 31.08
C GLU A 112 -0.89 2.51 30.15
N LEU A 113 -2.16 2.10 30.12
CA LEU A 113 -2.62 1.07 29.20
C LEU A 113 -2.45 1.52 27.74
N VAL A 114 -2.83 2.75 27.39
CA VAL A 114 -2.61 3.30 26.05
C VAL A 114 -1.12 3.26 25.69
N LEU A 115 -0.25 3.72 26.60
CA LEU A 115 1.20 3.68 26.39
C LEU A 115 1.67 2.24 26.11
N LYS A 116 1.28 1.27 26.95
CA LYS A 116 1.69 -0.14 26.82
C LYS A 116 1.19 -0.76 25.52
N MET A 117 -0.05 -0.47 25.11
CA MET A 117 -0.61 -0.93 23.84
C MET A 117 0.18 -0.42 22.64
N ASN A 118 0.57 0.86 22.64
CA ASN A 118 1.34 1.45 21.55
C ASN A 118 2.79 0.93 21.55
N ARG A 119 3.43 0.82 22.73
CA ARG A 119 4.77 0.21 22.85
C ARG A 119 4.79 -1.25 22.41
N ALA A 120 3.72 -2.01 22.68
CA ALA A 120 3.56 -3.38 22.23
C ALA A 120 3.51 -3.47 20.69
N ALA A 121 2.79 -2.56 20.04
CA ALA A 121 2.76 -2.48 18.58
C ALA A 121 4.14 -2.12 18.02
N GLU A 122 4.80 -1.08 18.54
CA GLU A 122 6.16 -0.67 18.14
C GLU A 122 7.15 -1.84 18.25
N GLN A 123 7.08 -2.65 19.31
CA GLN A 123 7.94 -3.83 19.48
C GLN A 123 7.62 -4.97 18.51
N ALA A 124 6.38 -5.11 18.06
CA ALA A 124 5.97 -6.17 17.15
C ALA A 124 6.29 -5.85 15.68
N VAL A 125 6.21 -4.58 15.29
CA VAL A 125 6.40 -4.13 13.89
C VAL A 125 7.67 -4.61 13.19
N PRO A 126 8.85 -4.69 13.83
CA PRO A 126 10.06 -5.20 13.19
C PRO A 126 9.89 -6.60 12.56
N GLU A 127 9.02 -7.46 13.11
CA GLU A 127 8.73 -8.79 12.54
C GLU A 127 8.04 -8.73 11.17
N ALA A 128 7.37 -7.61 10.83
CA ALA A 128 6.72 -7.44 9.54
C ALA A 128 7.72 -7.29 8.39
N LYS A 129 8.94 -6.80 8.65
CA LYS A 129 9.94 -6.50 7.61
C LYS A 129 10.20 -7.72 6.72
N THR A 130 10.52 -8.84 7.35
CA THR A 130 10.87 -10.07 6.63
C THR A 130 9.67 -10.62 5.86
N LEU A 131 8.46 -10.58 6.44
CA LEU A 131 7.25 -11.06 5.77
C LEU A 131 6.90 -10.22 4.53
N LEU A 132 6.92 -8.90 4.67
CA LEU A 132 6.59 -7.97 3.59
C LEU A 132 7.64 -8.03 2.47
N VAL A 133 8.93 -8.05 2.81
CA VAL A 133 10.01 -8.19 1.80
C VAL A 133 9.91 -9.53 1.07
N ASN A 134 9.59 -10.62 1.78
CA ASN A 134 9.39 -11.92 1.14
C ASN A 134 8.16 -11.92 0.22
N SER A 135 7.08 -11.25 0.61
CA SER A 135 5.91 -11.05 -0.25
C SER A 135 6.27 -10.29 -1.54
N VAL A 136 7.07 -9.22 -1.46
CA VAL A 136 7.58 -8.52 -2.67
C VAL A 136 8.43 -9.44 -3.55
N LYS A 137 9.28 -10.29 -2.96
CA LYS A 137 10.11 -11.24 -3.75
C LYS A 137 9.24 -12.26 -4.49
N GLN A 138 8.19 -12.77 -3.85
CA GLN A 138 7.28 -13.77 -4.39
C GLN A 138 6.22 -13.19 -5.36
N MET A 139 6.14 -11.87 -5.48
CA MET A 139 5.23 -11.19 -6.40
C MET A 139 5.45 -11.61 -7.85
N SER A 140 4.40 -12.08 -8.50
CA SER A 140 4.44 -12.47 -9.91
C SER A 140 4.44 -11.24 -10.84
N LEU A 141 4.74 -11.44 -12.12
CA LEU A 141 4.61 -10.37 -13.12
C LEU A 141 3.16 -9.88 -13.24
N THR A 142 2.19 -10.80 -13.12
CA THR A 142 0.76 -10.48 -13.13
C THR A 142 0.37 -9.62 -11.93
N ASP A 143 0.86 -9.94 -10.73
CA ASP A 143 0.60 -9.13 -9.53
C ASP A 143 1.19 -7.72 -9.68
N ALA A 144 2.43 -7.62 -10.16
CA ALA A 144 3.08 -6.34 -10.40
C ALA A 144 2.29 -5.49 -11.41
N LYS A 145 1.82 -6.09 -12.51
CA LYS A 145 0.95 -5.42 -13.49
C LYS A 145 -0.36 -4.94 -12.85
N ASN A 146 -1.01 -5.79 -12.07
CA ASN A 146 -2.26 -5.44 -11.39
C ASN A 146 -2.06 -4.29 -10.39
N ILE A 147 -0.91 -4.20 -9.73
CA ILE A 147 -0.58 -3.09 -8.83
C ILE A 147 -0.38 -1.79 -9.62
N LEU A 148 0.35 -1.85 -10.73
CA LEU A 148 0.63 -0.69 -11.59
C LEU A 148 -0.63 -0.11 -12.23
N THR A 149 -1.50 -0.96 -12.76
CA THR A 149 -2.75 -0.55 -13.42
C THR A 149 -3.93 -0.44 -12.46
N GLY A 150 -3.73 -0.84 -11.20
CA GLY A 150 -4.77 -0.87 -10.18
C GLY A 150 -4.99 0.48 -9.48
N PRO A 151 -5.94 0.52 -8.53
CA PRO A 151 -6.21 1.70 -7.71
C PRO A 151 -4.99 2.12 -6.90
N GLN A 152 -5.03 3.32 -6.29
CA GLN A 152 -3.91 3.90 -5.55
C GLN A 152 -3.42 3.06 -4.36
N ASP A 153 -4.23 2.13 -3.86
CA ASP A 153 -3.93 1.24 -2.74
C ASP A 153 -3.68 -0.22 -3.16
N ALA A 154 -3.46 -0.48 -4.45
CA ALA A 154 -3.34 -1.83 -4.99
C ALA A 154 -2.17 -2.63 -4.36
N ALA A 155 -1.02 -2.00 -4.10
CA ALA A 155 0.08 -2.68 -3.41
C ALA A 155 -0.29 -2.98 -1.95
N THR A 156 -0.96 -2.04 -1.29
CA THR A 156 -1.46 -2.23 0.07
C THR A 156 -2.44 -3.40 0.17
N GLN A 157 -3.38 -3.52 -0.77
CA GLN A 157 -4.31 -4.65 -0.82
C GLN A 157 -3.58 -5.97 -1.05
N TYR A 158 -2.57 -5.99 -1.92
CA TYR A 158 -1.73 -7.15 -2.15
C TYR A 158 -1.01 -7.60 -0.86
N PHE A 159 -0.40 -6.68 -0.11
CA PHE A 159 0.23 -7.01 1.16
C PHE A 159 -0.78 -7.51 2.19
N LYS A 160 -1.93 -6.84 2.34
CA LYS A 160 -3.00 -7.31 3.24
C LYS A 160 -3.40 -8.76 2.93
N LYS A 161 -3.55 -9.10 1.64
CA LYS A 161 -3.90 -10.45 1.21
C LYS A 161 -2.81 -11.48 1.51
N THR A 162 -1.54 -11.11 1.36
CA THR A 162 -0.42 -12.06 1.40
C THR A 162 0.26 -12.18 2.76
N THR A 163 0.16 -11.16 3.63
CA THR A 163 0.93 -11.11 4.88
C THR A 163 0.09 -11.07 6.15
N SER A 164 -1.22 -10.75 6.11
CA SER A 164 -1.98 -10.48 7.34
C SER A 164 -2.04 -11.65 8.31
N THR A 165 -2.25 -12.86 7.81
CA THR A 165 -2.35 -14.06 8.67
C THR A 165 -1.03 -14.32 9.40
N ASP A 166 0.08 -14.36 8.67
CA ASP A 166 1.40 -14.66 9.23
C ASP A 166 1.90 -13.53 10.13
N MET A 167 1.60 -12.27 9.75
CA MET A 167 1.95 -11.10 10.55
C MET A 167 1.20 -11.09 11.87
N ALA A 168 -0.11 -11.36 11.86
CA ALA A 168 -0.90 -11.48 13.08
C ALA A 168 -0.36 -12.60 13.99
N ALA A 169 -0.01 -13.75 13.41
CA ALA A 169 0.54 -14.88 14.15
C ALA A 169 1.89 -14.55 14.81
N LYS A 170 2.75 -13.75 14.15
CA LYS A 170 4.03 -13.29 14.72
C LYS A 170 3.88 -12.17 15.75
N PHE A 171 2.96 -11.24 15.53
CA PHE A 171 2.79 -10.08 16.38
C PHE A 171 2.15 -10.44 17.72
N LEU A 172 1.15 -11.32 17.69
CA LEU A 172 0.36 -11.67 18.87
C LEU A 172 1.20 -12.06 20.10
N PRO A 173 2.19 -12.97 20.04
CA PRO A 173 3.00 -13.32 21.22
C PRO A 173 3.85 -12.16 21.74
N ILE A 174 4.34 -11.27 20.86
CA ILE A 174 5.11 -10.08 21.26
C ILE A 174 4.20 -9.10 21.99
N VAL A 175 3.01 -8.86 21.42
CA VAL A 175 2.00 -8.00 22.03
C VAL A 175 1.60 -8.53 23.39
N GLN A 176 1.29 -9.84 23.50
CA GLN A 176 0.96 -10.49 24.77
C GLN A 176 2.05 -10.30 25.83
N LYS A 177 3.32 -10.41 25.45
CA LYS A 177 4.44 -10.20 26.37
C LYS A 177 4.56 -8.74 26.81
N ALA A 178 4.32 -7.79 25.91
CA ALA A 178 4.45 -6.36 26.16
C ALA A 178 3.29 -5.78 26.98
N THR A 179 2.09 -6.36 26.85
CA THR A 179 0.88 -6.00 27.62
C THR A 179 0.73 -6.82 28.91
N ALA A 180 1.56 -7.84 29.12
CA ALA A 180 1.56 -8.62 30.35
C ALA A 180 1.75 -7.71 31.57
N ASN A 181 0.98 -7.96 32.62
CA ASN A 181 0.99 -7.24 33.90
C ASN A 181 0.36 -5.84 33.88
N VAL A 182 -0.46 -5.50 32.89
CA VAL A 182 -1.32 -4.31 32.96
C VAL A 182 -2.68 -4.73 33.54
N GLN A 183 -2.97 -4.35 34.78
CA GLN A 183 -4.20 -4.75 35.48
C GLN A 183 -5.48 -4.36 34.71
N LEU A 184 -5.43 -3.28 33.92
CA LEU A 184 -6.55 -2.86 33.07
C LEU A 184 -6.73 -3.75 31.82
N ALA A 185 -5.65 -4.33 31.31
CA ALA A 185 -5.70 -5.36 30.26
C ALA A 185 -6.36 -6.64 30.79
N ASP A 186 -6.02 -7.08 32.00
CA ASP A 186 -6.66 -8.25 32.64
C ASP A 186 -8.17 -8.02 32.85
N THR A 187 -8.53 -6.80 33.27
CA THR A 187 -9.92 -6.39 33.45
C THR A 187 -10.68 -6.45 32.13
N TYR A 188 -10.11 -5.90 31.04
CA TYR A 188 -10.69 -5.97 29.71
C TYR A 188 -10.93 -7.41 29.25
N ASN A 189 -9.92 -8.27 29.38
CA ASN A 189 -9.99 -9.65 28.91
C ASN A 189 -11.14 -10.42 29.59
N LYS A 190 -11.36 -10.21 30.90
CA LYS A 190 -12.51 -10.79 31.62
C LYS A 190 -13.86 -10.35 31.05
N TYR A 191 -14.03 -9.06 30.76
CA TYR A 191 -15.28 -8.53 30.21
C TYR A 191 -15.50 -8.96 28.75
N ALA A 192 -14.42 -8.96 27.96
CA ALA A 192 -14.49 -9.31 26.55
C ALA A 192 -14.76 -10.81 26.35
N GLU A 193 -14.19 -11.69 27.19
CA GLU A 193 -14.55 -13.12 27.25
C GLU A 193 -16.01 -13.36 27.62
N MET A 194 -16.56 -12.54 28.55
CA MET A 194 -17.97 -12.63 28.91
C MET A 194 -18.85 -12.20 27.73
N GLY A 195 -18.55 -11.07 27.08
CA GLY A 195 -19.31 -10.58 25.93
C GLY A 195 -19.21 -11.46 24.68
N SER A 196 -18.07 -12.15 24.46
CA SER A 196 -17.94 -13.12 23.36
C SER A 196 -18.78 -14.37 23.58
N LYS A 197 -18.92 -14.84 24.84
CA LYS A 197 -19.79 -15.99 25.18
C LYS A 197 -21.27 -15.71 24.88
N PHE A 198 -21.70 -14.46 24.98
CA PHE A 198 -23.06 -14.03 24.63
C PHE A 198 -23.21 -13.60 23.16
N GLY A 199 -22.17 -13.71 22.34
CA GLY A 199 -22.21 -13.36 20.91
C GLY A 199 -22.33 -11.86 20.62
N VAL A 200 -22.08 -11.00 21.61
CA VAL A 200 -22.26 -9.53 21.50
C VAL A 200 -20.99 -8.84 21.00
N ILE A 201 -19.83 -9.49 21.16
CA ILE A 201 -18.52 -8.96 20.77
C ILE A 201 -17.91 -9.84 19.69
N LYS A 202 -17.32 -9.22 18.65
CA LYS A 202 -16.57 -9.91 17.60
C LYS A 202 -15.33 -10.58 18.18
N LYS A 203 -14.95 -11.77 17.67
CA LYS A 203 -13.78 -12.52 18.19
C LYS A 203 -12.48 -11.69 18.14
N GLU A 204 -12.38 -10.78 17.18
CA GLU A 204 -11.20 -9.93 16.99
C GLU A 204 -11.06 -8.86 18.09
N ASP A 205 -12.16 -8.50 18.75
CA ASP A 205 -12.20 -7.58 19.89
C ASP A 205 -12.28 -8.32 21.24
N ALA A 206 -12.23 -9.66 21.22
CA ALA A 206 -12.48 -10.50 22.40
C ALA A 206 -11.37 -10.45 23.47
N ASN A 207 -10.20 -9.89 23.15
CA ASN A 207 -9.18 -9.57 24.14
C ASN A 207 -8.27 -8.43 23.63
N ILE A 208 -7.58 -7.76 24.57
CA ILE A 208 -6.82 -6.55 24.26
C ILE A 208 -5.62 -6.83 23.35
N ASN A 209 -5.07 -8.04 23.45
CA ASN A 209 -3.90 -8.45 22.67
C ASN A 209 -4.25 -8.60 21.20
N GLN A 210 -5.41 -9.18 20.91
CA GLN A 210 -5.94 -9.29 19.54
C GLN A 210 -6.26 -7.91 18.98
N TYR A 211 -6.92 -7.05 19.77
CA TYR A 211 -7.18 -5.66 19.37
C TYR A 211 -5.89 -4.91 19.01
N VAL A 212 -4.88 -4.92 19.88
CA VAL A 212 -3.58 -4.27 19.63
C VAL A 212 -2.89 -4.86 18.41
N THR A 213 -2.92 -6.18 18.26
CA THR A 213 -2.32 -6.87 17.12
C THR A 213 -2.95 -6.40 15.80
N GLN A 214 -4.28 -6.41 15.71
CA GLN A 214 -4.98 -5.96 14.52
C GLN A 214 -4.73 -4.47 14.23
N LYS A 215 -4.70 -3.63 15.27
CA LYS A 215 -4.38 -2.20 15.11
C LYS A 215 -2.92 -1.96 14.69
N ALA A 216 -1.99 -2.78 15.13
CA ALA A 216 -0.61 -2.72 14.68
C ALA A 216 -0.50 -3.08 13.18
N LEU A 217 -1.20 -4.14 12.74
CA LEU A 217 -1.30 -4.51 11.32
C LEU A 217 -1.92 -3.37 10.49
N ASP A 218 -3.06 -2.83 10.94
CA ASP A 218 -3.72 -1.70 10.29
C ASP A 218 -2.78 -0.50 10.13
N GLY A 219 -2.01 -0.18 11.18
CA GLY A 219 -1.04 0.90 11.16
C GLY A 219 0.09 0.67 10.15
N VAL A 220 0.65 -0.54 10.11
CA VAL A 220 1.67 -0.92 9.11
C VAL A 220 1.13 -0.76 7.70
N TYR A 221 -0.07 -1.27 7.41
CA TYR A 221 -0.66 -1.14 6.09
C TYR A 221 -1.03 0.30 5.73
N LEU A 222 -1.47 1.11 6.71
CA LEU A 222 -1.74 2.53 6.48
C LEU A 222 -0.46 3.26 6.06
N MET A 223 0.66 3.03 6.77
CA MET A 223 1.93 3.68 6.42
C MET A 223 2.47 3.21 5.07
N ILE A 224 2.30 1.93 4.73
CA ILE A 224 2.63 1.42 3.39
C ILE A 224 1.78 2.11 2.31
N ALA A 225 0.47 2.28 2.54
CA ALA A 225 -0.40 2.98 1.60
C ALA A 225 0.06 4.44 1.36
N LYS A 226 0.53 5.12 2.42
CA LYS A 226 1.08 6.47 2.28
C LYS A 226 2.36 6.49 1.46
N GLU A 227 3.25 5.51 1.65
CA GLU A 227 4.46 5.37 0.82
C GLU A 227 4.10 4.99 -0.63
N GLU A 228 3.08 4.15 -0.85
CA GLU A 228 2.57 3.83 -2.19
C GLU A 228 2.08 5.09 -2.91
N VAL A 229 1.29 5.93 -2.24
CA VAL A 229 0.83 7.21 -2.80
C VAL A 229 2.02 8.14 -3.08
N ALA A 230 3.00 8.23 -2.18
CA ALA A 230 4.18 9.06 -2.38
C ALA A 230 5.02 8.60 -3.60
N ILE A 231 5.19 7.29 -3.79
CA ILE A 231 5.86 6.71 -4.96
C ILE A 231 5.11 7.04 -6.24
N ARG A 232 3.76 6.99 -6.23
CA ARG A 232 2.95 7.33 -7.42
C ARG A 232 3.01 8.82 -7.76
N GLN A 233 3.11 9.70 -6.76
CA GLN A 233 3.19 11.15 -6.96
C GLN A 233 4.57 11.61 -7.44
N ASP A 234 5.64 11.00 -6.95
CA ASP A 234 7.02 11.30 -7.36
C ASP A 234 7.88 10.04 -7.54
N PRO A 235 7.66 9.29 -8.65
CA PRO A 235 8.43 8.07 -8.93
C PRO A 235 9.94 8.35 -9.10
N MET A 236 10.29 9.52 -9.63
CA MET A 236 11.65 9.88 -10.02
C MET A 236 12.48 10.45 -8.87
N GLY A 237 11.87 11.15 -7.92
CA GLY A 237 12.53 11.69 -6.73
C GLY A 237 12.71 10.65 -5.62
N GLN A 238 11.77 9.73 -5.44
CA GLN A 238 11.88 8.65 -4.45
C GLN A 238 12.77 7.49 -4.90
N ALA A 239 12.89 7.24 -6.21
CA ALA A 239 13.72 6.15 -6.75
C ALA A 239 15.17 6.58 -7.12
N SER A 240 15.61 7.75 -6.65
CA SER A 240 16.57 8.62 -7.33
C SER A 240 18.08 8.28 -7.21
N SER A 241 18.47 7.05 -6.88
CA SER A 241 19.88 6.64 -6.99
C SER A 241 20.07 5.30 -7.70
N LEU A 242 19.18 4.34 -7.47
CA LEU A 242 19.27 3.01 -8.08
C LEU A 242 18.69 3.00 -9.51
N LEU A 243 17.53 3.62 -9.74
CA LEU A 243 16.96 3.72 -11.09
C LEU A 243 17.79 4.64 -11.99
N LYS A 244 18.37 5.72 -11.46
CA LYS A 244 19.32 6.57 -12.21
C LYS A 244 20.56 5.79 -12.68
N LYS A 245 21.02 4.80 -11.91
CA LYS A 245 22.14 3.93 -12.31
C LYS A 245 21.74 2.89 -13.36
N VAL A 246 20.58 2.27 -13.20
CA VAL A 246 20.10 1.24 -14.15
C VAL A 246 19.74 1.86 -15.50
N PHE A 247 19.03 2.99 -15.51
CA PHE A 247 18.66 3.69 -16.76
C PHE A 247 19.74 4.64 -17.29
N GLY A 248 20.70 5.06 -16.45
CA GLY A 248 21.87 5.84 -16.89
C GLY A 248 22.94 4.99 -17.59
N ALA A 249 22.89 3.65 -17.45
CA ALA A 249 23.77 2.72 -18.15
C ALA A 249 23.26 2.33 -19.56
N VAL A 250 22.06 2.77 -19.95
CA VAL A 250 21.47 2.54 -21.28
C VAL A 250 21.60 3.81 -22.13
N LYS A 251 22.82 4.32 -22.27
CA LYS A 251 23.13 5.43 -23.17
C LYS A 251 24.26 5.06 -24.11
#